data_AF-A0A962JII1-F1
#
_entry.id   AF-A0A962JII1-F1
#
_cell.length_a   1.000
_cell.length_b   1.000
_cell.length_c   1.000
_cell.angle_alpha   90.00
_cell.angle_beta   90.00
_cell.angle_gamma   90.00
#
_symmetry.space_group_name_H-M   'P 1'
#
loop_
_entity.id
_entity.type
_entity.pdbx_description
1 polymer ?
#
loop_
_entity_poly.entity_id
_entity_poly.type
_entity_poly.pdbx_seq_one_letter_code
_entity_poly.pdbx_strand_id
1 'polypeptide(L)'
;MEKMKKVAVILSGCGFKDGGEIYEATLTLLALDEADVSYQCFAPDMPQMHVVNHLTGEEMPESRNVLVEAARLARGNVKPITEAKIEDFDALII
;
A
#
# COMPACT_ATOMS: atom_id res chain seq x y z
N MET A 1 12.32 -25.49 13.29
CA MET A 1 11.85 -24.12 13.57
C MET A 1 10.77 -23.81 12.56
N GLU A 2 9.62 -23.34 13.00
CA GLU A 2 8.52 -22.96 12.10
C GLU A 2 8.94 -21.74 11.27
N LYS A 3 8.72 -21.78 9.95
CA LYS A 3 9.03 -20.65 9.07
C LYS A 3 8.08 -19.50 9.42
N MET A 4 8.63 -18.35 9.79
CA MET A 4 7.83 -17.14 10.02
C MET A 4 7.14 -16.75 8.71
N LYS A 5 5.81 -16.64 8.74
CA LYS A 5 5.03 -16.28 7.55
C LYS A 5 5.34 -14.84 7.14
N LYS A 6 5.36 -14.61 5.82
CA LYS A 6 5.57 -13.27 5.25
C LYS A 6 4.48 -12.92 4.24
N VAL A 7 3.91 -11.73 4.38
CA VAL A 7 2.80 -11.27 3.52
C VAL A 7 3.23 -10.08 2.67
N ALA A 8 2.92 -10.12 1.38
CA ALA A 8 3.00 -8.94 0.52
C ALA A 8 1.70 -8.12 0.68
N VAL A 9 1.83 -6.81 0.83
CA VAL A 9 0.68 -5.89 0.89
C VAL A 9 0.79 -4.93 -0.29
N ILE A 10 -0.14 -4.97 -1.24
CA ILE A 10 -0.13 -4.07 -2.40
C ILE A 10 -1.01 -2.86 -2.10
N LEU A 11 -0.44 -1.67 -2.23
CA LEU A 11 -1.12 -0.38 -2.05
C LEU A 11 -1.24 0.34 -3.40
N SER A 12 -2.22 1.24 -3.50
CA SER A 12 -2.53 1.99 -4.74
C SER A 12 -2.47 3.51 -4.57
N GLY A 13 -1.94 4.02 -3.46
CA GLY A 13 -1.86 5.45 -3.13
C GLY A 13 -2.25 5.68 -1.68
N CYS A 14 -2.80 6.85 -1.35
CA CYS A 14 -3.18 7.20 0.03
C CYS A 14 -4.48 8.03 0.09
N GLY A 15 -5.63 7.38 -0.13
CA GLY A 15 -6.94 8.01 -0.14
C GLY A 15 -7.94 7.20 -0.96
N PHE A 16 -9.13 6.89 -0.42
CA PHE A 16 -10.06 5.94 -1.05
C PHE A 16 -10.58 6.35 -2.44
N LYS A 17 -10.53 7.64 -2.78
CA LYS A 17 -11.01 8.14 -4.09
C LYS A 17 -9.93 8.15 -5.16
N ASP A 18 -8.65 8.10 -4.80
CA ASP A 18 -7.53 8.21 -5.73
C ASP A 18 -6.33 7.28 -5.41
N GLY A 19 -6.53 6.33 -4.49
CA GLY A 19 -5.54 5.35 -4.05
C GLY A 19 -6.13 4.32 -3.08
N GLY A 20 -5.33 3.85 -2.12
CA GLY A 20 -5.76 2.86 -1.14
C GLY A 20 -6.62 3.48 -0.03
N GLU A 21 -7.66 2.76 0.41
CA GLU A 21 -8.48 3.13 1.57
C GLU A 21 -7.61 3.07 2.84
N ILE A 22 -7.58 4.19 3.58
CA ILE A 22 -6.58 4.42 4.63
C ILE A 22 -6.86 3.55 5.86
N TYR A 23 -8.13 3.34 6.22
CA TYR A 23 -8.52 2.49 7.34
C TYR A 23 -8.31 1.01 7.03
N GLU A 24 -8.69 0.54 5.84
CA GLU A 24 -8.47 -0.85 5.42
C GLU A 24 -6.98 -1.19 5.43
N ALA A 25 -6.14 -0.33 4.87
CA ALA A 25 -4.70 -0.51 4.91
C ALA A 25 -4.17 -0.50 6.36
N THR A 26 -4.56 0.49 7.17
CA THR A 26 -4.09 0.60 8.56
C THR A 26 -4.48 -0.61 9.40
N LEU A 27 -5.74 -1.06 9.30
CA LEU A 27 -6.26 -2.21 10.04
C LEU A 27 -5.62 -3.52 9.55
N THR A 28 -5.36 -3.65 8.26
CA THR A 28 -4.62 -4.78 7.69
C THR A 28 -3.21 -4.87 8.27
N LEU A 29 -2.47 -3.75 8.28
CA LEU A 29 -1.11 -3.72 8.82
C LEU A 29 -1.09 -4.00 10.32
N LEU A 30 -2.06 -3.48 11.07
CA LEU A 30 -2.24 -3.77 12.50
C LEU A 30 -2.51 -5.26 12.73
N ALA A 31 -3.44 -5.86 11.99
CA ALA A 31 -3.80 -7.27 12.16
C ALA A 31 -2.63 -8.22 11.84
N LEU A 32 -1.77 -7.87 10.88
CA LEU A 32 -0.55 -8.62 10.58
C LEU A 32 0.47 -8.50 11.73
N ASP A 33 0.64 -7.29 12.28
CA ASP A 33 1.55 -7.03 13.41
C ASP A 33 1.09 -7.76 14.68
N GLU A 34 -0.21 -7.69 15.04
CA GLU A 34 -0.79 -8.41 16.18
C GLU A 34 -0.71 -9.93 16.06
N ALA A 35 -0.60 -10.45 14.83
CA ALA A 35 -0.46 -11.88 14.54
C ALA A 35 1.01 -12.35 14.46
N ASP A 36 1.99 -11.47 14.77
CA ASP A 36 3.42 -11.72 14.60
C ASP A 36 3.80 -12.15 13.16
N VAL A 37 3.07 -11.63 12.16
CA VAL A 37 3.30 -11.92 10.73
C VAL A 37 4.05 -10.76 10.08
N SER A 38 5.25 -11.05 9.59
CA SER A 38 6.04 -10.07 8.86
C SER A 38 5.38 -9.66 7.53
N TYR A 39 5.53 -8.41 7.12
CA TYR A 39 5.01 -7.94 5.83
C TYR A 39 5.95 -6.96 5.13
N GLN A 40 5.76 -6.81 3.82
CA GLN A 40 6.37 -5.77 3.01
C GLN A 40 5.28 -5.11 2.16
N CYS A 41 5.16 -3.79 2.27
CA CYS A 41 4.29 -3.03 1.40
C CYS A 41 4.95 -2.84 0.03
N PHE A 42 4.13 -2.89 -1.02
CA PHE A 42 4.50 -2.59 -2.40
C PHE A 42 3.48 -1.67 -3.02
N ALA A 43 3.90 -0.90 -4.01
CA ALA A 43 2.99 -0.10 -4.83
C ALA A 43 3.55 0.08 -6.25
N PRO A 44 2.71 0.26 -7.27
CA PRO A 44 3.17 0.65 -8.60
C PRO A 44 3.90 2.00 -8.58
N ASP A 45 5.09 2.08 -9.19
CA ASP A 45 5.80 3.35 -9.39
C ASP A 45 5.32 4.00 -10.70
N MET A 46 4.18 4.69 -10.62
CA MET A 46 3.54 5.35 -11.75
C MET A 46 2.64 6.51 -11.28
N PRO A 47 2.24 7.41 -12.19
CA PRO A 47 1.23 8.43 -11.88
C PRO A 47 -0.12 7.79 -11.49
N GLN A 48 -0.83 8.43 -10.55
CA GLN A 48 -2.25 8.15 -10.30
C GLN A 48 -3.10 8.52 -11.53
N MET A 49 -4.25 7.86 -11.70
CA MET A 49 -5.22 8.18 -12.77
C MET A 49 -5.71 9.63 -12.66
N HIS A 50 -6.05 10.05 -11.45
CA HIS A 50 -6.52 11.37 -11.09
C HIS A 50 -6.14 11.67 -9.62
N VAL A 51 -6.32 12.91 -9.18
CA VAL A 51 -6.11 13.32 -7.78
C VAL A 51 -7.40 13.96 -7.29
N VAL A 52 -7.91 13.56 -6.13
CA VAL A 52 -9.19 14.06 -5.61
C VAL A 52 -8.98 14.88 -4.34
N ASN A 53 -9.60 16.06 -4.32
CA ASN A 53 -9.83 16.76 -3.07
C ASN A 53 -10.88 16.00 -2.27
N HIS A 54 -10.47 15.30 -1.21
CA HIS A 54 -11.39 14.46 -0.44
C HIS A 54 -12.42 15.28 0.39
N LEU A 55 -12.21 16.58 0.59
CA LEU A 55 -13.19 17.48 1.23
C LEU A 55 -14.35 17.82 0.30
N THR A 56 -14.07 18.15 -0.97
CA THR A 56 -15.09 18.57 -1.94
C THR A 56 -15.58 17.41 -2.81
N GLY A 57 -14.75 16.38 -2.97
CA GLY A 57 -14.98 15.26 -3.89
C GLY A 57 -14.63 15.55 -5.34
N GLU A 58 -14.04 16.71 -5.63
CA GLU A 58 -13.69 17.13 -6.99
C GLU A 58 -12.25 16.74 -7.35
N GLU A 59 -12.03 16.48 -8.64
CA GLU A 59 -10.69 16.27 -9.18
C GLU A 59 -9.86 17.56 -9.11
N MET A 60 -8.58 17.42 -8.80
CA MET A 60 -7.61 18.50 -8.75
C MET A 60 -6.71 18.48 -9.99
N PRO A 61 -6.34 19.65 -10.55
CA PRO A 61 -5.47 19.75 -11.72
C PRO A 61 -3.98 19.56 -11.33
N GLU A 62 -3.68 18.46 -10.66
CA GLU A 62 -2.33 18.06 -10.25
C GLU A 62 -2.08 16.57 -10.55
N SER A 63 -0.83 16.13 -10.43
CA SER A 63 -0.44 14.73 -10.60
C SER A 63 0.37 14.28 -9.40
N ARG A 64 0.09 13.07 -8.93
CA ARG A 64 0.81 12.40 -7.85
C ARG A 64 1.24 11.01 -8.28
N ASN A 65 2.29 10.50 -7.66
CA ASN A 65 2.81 9.16 -7.93
C ASN A 65 2.29 8.17 -6.88
N VAL A 66 1.79 7.02 -7.35
CA VAL A 66 1.17 5.96 -6.54
C VAL A 66 2.11 5.46 -5.44
N LEU A 67 3.37 5.15 -5.77
CA LEU A 67 4.36 4.69 -4.80
C LEU A 67 4.70 5.76 -3.75
N VAL A 68 4.88 7.00 -4.19
CA VAL A 68 5.20 8.13 -3.30
C VAL A 68 4.07 8.38 -2.30
N GLU A 69 2.81 8.35 -2.75
CA GLU A 69 1.68 8.55 -1.85
C GLU A 69 1.46 7.33 -0.94
N ALA A 70 1.61 6.10 -1.45
CA ALA A 70 1.54 4.88 -0.62
C ALA A 70 2.60 4.86 0.50
N ALA A 71 3.75 5.51 0.31
CA ALA A 71 4.78 5.63 1.34
C ALA A 71 4.29 6.36 2.60
N ARG A 72 3.25 7.20 2.49
CA ARG A 72 2.59 7.84 3.65
C ARG A 72 1.97 6.81 4.58
N LEU A 73 1.25 5.82 4.01
CA LEU A 73 0.63 4.72 4.75
C LEU A 73 1.68 3.79 5.37
N ALA A 74 2.67 3.39 4.56
CA ALA A 74 3.71 2.45 4.97
C ALA A 74 4.84 3.09 5.79
N ARG A 75 4.73 4.37 6.16
CA ARG A 75 5.76 5.14 6.89
C ARG A 75 7.16 5.03 6.23
N GLY A 76 7.19 5.07 4.91
CA GLY A 76 8.40 4.92 4.08
C GLY A 76 8.81 3.47 3.78
N ASN A 77 8.23 2.46 4.44
CA ASN A 77 8.53 1.05 4.18
C ASN A 77 7.68 0.46 3.05
N VAL A 78 7.78 1.04 1.85
CA VAL A 78 7.13 0.56 0.62
C VAL A 78 8.14 0.46 -0.49
N LYS A 79 8.00 -0.53 -1.36
CA LYS A 79 8.87 -0.74 -2.53
C LYS A 79 8.08 -0.70 -3.84
N PRO A 80 8.72 -0.41 -4.98
CA PRO A 80 8.11 -0.64 -6.29
C PRO A 80 7.61 -2.09 -6.40
N ILE A 81 6.41 -2.29 -6.93
CA ILE A 81 5.83 -3.63 -7.11
C ILE A 81 6.69 -4.52 -8.03
N THR A 82 7.48 -3.93 -8.91
CA THR A 82 8.44 -4.62 -9.79
C THR A 82 9.58 -5.30 -9.03
N GLU A 83 9.82 -4.93 -7.76
CA GLU A 83 10.79 -5.58 -6.88
C GLU A 83 10.20 -6.77 -6.11
N ALA A 84 8.88 -7.00 -6.18
CA ALA A 84 8.24 -8.10 -5.47
C ALA A 84 8.60 -9.44 -6.11
N LYS A 85 9.23 -10.32 -5.32
CA LYS A 85 9.51 -11.71 -5.70
C LYS A 85 8.51 -12.62 -5.02
N ILE A 86 7.69 -13.31 -5.81
CA ILE A 86 6.54 -14.09 -5.30
C ILE A 86 7.02 -15.19 -4.34
N GLU A 87 8.18 -15.78 -4.61
CA GLU A 87 8.81 -16.80 -3.79
C GLU A 87 9.18 -16.35 -2.35
N ASP A 88 9.27 -15.04 -2.10
CA ASP A 88 9.59 -14.47 -0.78
C ASP A 88 8.39 -14.39 0.16
N PHE A 89 7.16 -14.64 -0.33
CA PHE A 89 5.92 -14.41 0.40
C PHE A 89 5.04 -15.67 0.44
N ASP A 90 4.30 -15.84 1.53
CA ASP A 90 3.38 -16.94 1.74
C ASP A 90 1.91 -16.55 1.45
N ALA A 91 1.62 -15.24 1.40
CA ALA A 91 0.32 -14.70 1.01
C ALA A 91 0.42 -13.27 0.45
N LEU A 92 -0.68 -12.82 -0.14
CA LEU A 92 -0.86 -11.48 -0.69
C LEU A 92 -2.16 -10.88 -0.16
N ILE A 93 -2.12 -9.59 0.21
CA ILE A 93 -3.28 -8.74 0.51
C ILE A 93 -3.20 -7.51 -0.41
N ILE A 94 -4.35 -7.03 -0.87
CA ILE A 94 -4.51 -5.84 -1.72
C ILE A 94 -5.56 -4.95 -1.05
#